data_AF-A0AB36MFZ1-F1
#
_entry.id   AF-A0AB36MFZ1-F1
#
_cell.length_a   1.000
_cell.length_b   1.000
_cell.length_c   1.000
_cell.angle_alpha   90.00
_cell.angle_beta   90.00
_cell.angle_gamma   90.00
#
_symmetry.space_group_name_H-M   'P 1'
#
loop_
_entity.id
_entity.type
_entity.pdbx_description
1 polymer ?
#
loop_
_entity_poly.entity_id
_entity_poly.type
_entity_poly.pdbx_seq_one_letter_code
_entity_poly.pdbx_strand_id
1 'polypeptide(L)' 'MTNKIKDAIYTKRYVYNLHFHLIWCTKYRNKTFTNEKLSNEMKDILQRVAD' A
#
# COMPACT_ATOMS: atom_id res chain seq x y z
N MET A 1 -19.53 -23.84 -11.90
CA MET A 1 -18.81 -23.01 -10.90
C MET A 1 -17.81 -22.15 -11.68
N THR A 2 -18.01 -20.84 -11.71
CA THR A 2 -17.17 -19.93 -12.49
C THR A 2 -15.80 -19.80 -11.83
N ASN A 3 -14.76 -20.29 -12.51
CA ASN A 3 -13.34 -20.15 -12.14
C ASN A 3 -12.95 -18.66 -12.17
N LYS A 4 -13.28 -17.90 -11.12
CA LYS A 4 -12.76 -16.55 -10.93
C LYS A 4 -11.33 -16.66 -10.41
N ILE A 5 -10.42 -15.94 -11.06
CA ILE A 5 -9.05 -15.72 -10.56
C ILE A 5 -9.16 -15.06 -9.18
N LYS A 6 -8.50 -15.67 -8.19
CA LYS A 6 -8.45 -15.18 -6.81
C LYS A 6 -7.79 -13.79 -6.79
N ASP A 7 -8.35 -12.86 -6.02
CA ASP A 7 -7.89 -11.48 -5.82
C ASP A 7 -7.88 -10.58 -7.08
N ALA A 8 -8.41 -11.07 -8.20
CA ALA A 8 -8.56 -10.25 -9.40
C ALA A 8 -9.79 -9.33 -9.34
N ILE A 9 -9.61 -8.09 -9.76
CA ILE A 9 -10.67 -7.09 -9.87
C ILE A 9 -11.29 -7.20 -11.27
N TYR A 10 -12.60 -7.41 -11.31
CA TYR A 10 -13.38 -7.51 -12.55
C TYR A 10 -14.14 -6.21 -12.76
N THR A 11 -13.77 -5.47 -13.81
CA THR A 11 -14.50 -4.29 -14.29
C THR A 11 -15.31 -4.65 -15.54
N LYS A 12 -16.07 -3.69 -16.08
CA LYS A 12 -16.94 -3.92 -17.26
C LYS A 12 -16.19 -4.44 -18.49
N ARG A 13 -14.91 -4.08 -18.66
CA ARG A 13 -14.12 -4.41 -19.86
C ARG A 13 -12.76 -5.07 -19.58
N TYR A 14 -12.29 -5.02 -18.34
CA TYR A 14 -10.95 -5.47 -17.97
C TYR A 14 -10.98 -6.28 -16.69
N VAL A 15 -10.09 -7.26 -16.63
CA VAL A 15 -9.78 -8.03 -15.42
C VAL A 15 -8.32 -7.76 -15.12
N TYR A 16 -8.02 -7.31 -13.89
CA TYR A 16 -6.65 -7.01 -13.51
C TYR A 16 -6.35 -7.50 -12.08
N ASN A 17 -5.08 -7.82 -11.86
CA ASN A 17 -4.52 -8.10 -10.55
C ASN A 17 -3.13 -7.46 -10.48
N LEU A 18 -3.04 -6.27 -9.90
CA LEU A 18 -1.84 -5.44 -9.91
C LEU A 18 -1.34 -5.26 -8.48
N HIS A 19 -0.13 -5.75 -8.22
CA HIS A 19 0.57 -5.59 -6.94
C HIS A 19 1.88 -4.84 -7.17
N PHE A 20 2.17 -3.85 -6.32
CA PHE A 20 3.35 -3.00 -6.44
C PHE A 20 4.16 -3.04 -5.16
N HIS A 21 5.50 -3.05 -5.30
CA HIS A 21 6.41 -2.78 -4.19
C HIS A 21 6.85 -1.32 -4.25
N LEU A 22 6.39 -0.51 -3.30
CA LEU A 22 6.77 0.90 -3.19
C LEU A 22 7.71 1.11 -2.00
N ILE A 23 8.88 1.70 -2.25
CA ILE A 23 9.89 2.01 -1.23
C ILE A 23 10.35 3.45 -1.44
N TRP A 24 10.42 4.22 -0.36
CA TRP A 24 10.98 5.58 -0.36
C TRP A 24 11.85 5.81 0.88
N CYS A 25 12.55 6.95 0.91
CA CYS A 25 13.39 7.35 2.03
C CYS A 25 13.01 8.73 2.55
N THR A 26 13.36 9.01 3.81
CA THR A 26 13.27 10.34 4.40
C THR A 26 14.29 11.29 3.78
N LYS A 27 13.99 12.59 3.84
CA LYS A 27 14.94 13.63 3.41
C LYS A 27 16.27 13.46 4.14
N TYR A 28 17.37 13.48 3.39
CA TYR A 28 18.74 13.23 3.88
C TYR A 28 18.98 11.88 4.57
N ARG A 29 18.09 10.88 4.35
CA ARG A 29 18.11 9.60 5.07
C ARG A 29 18.11 9.76 6.59
N ASN A 30 17.49 10.85 7.08
CA ASN A 30 17.37 11.09 8.51
C ASN A 30 16.58 9.94 9.17
N LYS A 31 17.06 9.44 10.31
CA LYS A 31 16.43 8.35 11.05
C LYS A 31 15.24 8.86 11.87
N THR A 32 14.19 9.33 11.19
CA THR A 32 13.01 9.94 11.83
C THR A 32 12.07 8.90 12.46
N PHE A 33 12.01 7.70 11.89
CA PHE A 33 11.13 6.60 12.33
C PHE A 33 11.80 5.66 13.35
N THR A 34 12.54 6.22 14.31
CA THR A 34 13.18 5.44 15.40
C THR A 34 12.25 5.24 16.58
N ASN A 35 11.26 6.11 16.76
CA ASN A 35 10.24 6.01 17.79
C ASN A 35 9.00 5.32 17.25
N GLU A 36 8.48 4.34 17.99
CA GLU A 36 7.26 3.60 17.64
C GLU A 36 6.05 4.52 17.43
N LYS A 37 5.91 5.58 18.24
CA LYS A 37 4.82 6.55 18.10
C LYS A 37 4.80 7.21 16.72
N LEU A 38 5.96 7.72 16.27
CA LEU A 38 6.09 8.38 14.97
C LEU A 38 5.91 7.39 13.81
N SER A 39 6.41 6.17 13.97
CA SER A 39 6.24 5.10 12.99
C SER A 39 4.78 4.68 12.84
N ASN A 40 4.04 4.57 13.95
CA ASN A 40 2.61 4.20 13.92
C ASN A 40 1.75 5.34 13.36
N GLU A 41 2.00 6.59 13.76
CA GLU A 41 1.32 7.76 13.18
C GLU A 41 1.52 7.84 11.65
N MET A 42 2.73 7.56 11.16
CA MET A 42 3.00 7.52 9.72
C MET A 42 2.24 6.38 9.02
N LYS A 43 2.17 5.19 9.63
CA LYS A 43 1.36 4.08 9.09
C LYS A 43 -0.11 4.47 8.99
N ASP A 44 -0.64 5.16 10.00
CA ASP A 44 -2.03 5.62 10.01
C ASP A 44 -2.30 6.69 8.95
N ILE A 45 -1.33 7.58 8.69
CA ILE A 45 -1.41 8.53 7.56
C ILE A 45 -1.43 7.79 6.22
N LEU A 46 -0.55 6.80 6.03
CA LEU A 46 -0.48 6.03 4.78
C LEU A 46 -1.76 5.23 4.53
N GLN A 47 -2.32 4.61 5.57
CA GLN A 47 -3.58 3.87 5.46
C GLN A 47 -4.72 4.79 5.04
N ARG A 48 -4.85 5.96 5.69
CA ARG A 48 -5.88 6.96 5.35
C ARG A 48 -5.77 7.53 3.94
N VAL A 49 -4.58 7.51 3.32
CA VAL A 49 -4.38 7.97 1.94
C VAL A 49 -4.65 6.85 0.94
N ALA A 50 -4.53 5.59 1.35
CA ALA A 50 -4.81 4.43 0.52
C ALA A 50 -6.30 4.08 0.47
N ASP A 51 -7.03 4.38 1.54
CA ASP A 51 -8.50 4.24 1.66
C ASP A 51 -9.26 5.26 0.77
#